data_AF-A0A0D7XB38-F1
#
_entry.id   AF-A0A0D7XB38-F1
#
_cell.length_a   1.000
_cell.length_b   1.000
_cell.length_c   1.000
_cell.angle_alpha   90.00
_cell.angle_beta   90.00
_cell.angle_gamma   90.00
#
_symmetry.space_group_name_H-M   'P 1'
#
loop_
_entity.id
_entity.type
_entity.pdbx_description
1 polymer ?
#
loop_
_entity_poly.entity_id
_entity_poly.type
_entity_poly.pdbx_seq_one_letter_code
_entity_poly.pdbx_strand_id
1 'polypeptide(L)'
;MKQAPPTISTAITWKAARTISEVDTSWFMYKGSEAYYKYKIEYSTDGTNYSTIDRTSNTTYGFTSDKVNFQARYVRINLVNAVLFNNPNNWYTPTVHEVRLLGN
;
A
#
# COMPACT_ATOMS: atom_id res chain seq x y z
N MET A 1 -21.54 -10.38 -7.17
CA MET A 1 -20.13 -10.73 -6.92
C MET A 1 -19.35 -9.43 -6.81
N LYS A 2 -18.72 -9.14 -5.66
CA LYS A 2 -17.92 -7.92 -5.49
C LYS A 2 -16.71 -8.03 -6.42
N GLN A 3 -16.59 -7.11 -7.36
CA GLN A 3 -15.38 -6.96 -8.16
C GLN A 3 -14.25 -6.62 -7.19
N ALA A 4 -13.20 -7.44 -7.17
CA ALA A 4 -11.97 -7.07 -6.50
C ALA A 4 -11.55 -5.69 -7.04
N PRO A 5 -11.13 -4.74 -6.18
CA PRO A 5 -10.56 -3.50 -6.68
C PRO A 5 -9.50 -3.85 -7.74
N PRO A 6 -9.42 -3.11 -8.87
CA PRO A 6 -8.29 -3.28 -9.76
C PRO A 6 -7.01 -3.17 -8.93
N THR A 7 -6.03 -4.02 -9.18
CA THR A 7 -4.73 -3.91 -8.53
C THR A 7 -4.11 -2.57 -8.94
N ILE A 8 -4.31 -1.54 -8.11
CA ILE A 8 -3.68 -0.23 -8.30
C ILE A 8 -2.35 -0.30 -7.56
N SER A 9 -1.28 -0.58 -8.29
CA SER A 9 0.08 -0.50 -7.79
C SER A 9 0.62 0.90 -8.05
N THR A 10 0.79 1.69 -6.99
CA THR A 10 1.67 2.87 -7.06
C THR A 10 3.11 2.36 -7.01
N ALA A 11 3.86 2.56 -8.09
CA ALA A 11 5.27 2.18 -8.17
C ALA A 11 6.16 3.41 -7.99
N ILE A 12 6.97 3.41 -6.93
CA ILE A 12 8.01 4.43 -6.72
C ILE A 12 9.33 3.84 -7.20
N THR A 13 10.01 4.57 -8.09
CA THR A 13 11.24 4.10 -8.73
C THR A 13 12.35 5.14 -8.62
N TRP A 14 13.56 4.67 -8.36
CA TRP A 14 14.77 5.50 -8.36
C TRP A 14 15.77 5.08 -9.45
N LYS A 15 16.76 5.95 -9.70
CA LYS A 15 17.87 5.64 -10.63
C LYS A 15 18.79 4.54 -10.09
N ALA A 16 18.99 4.50 -8.78
CA ALA A 16 19.80 3.50 -8.08
C ALA A 16 19.04 2.99 -6.85
N ALA A 17 19.41 1.78 -6.40
CA ALA A 17 18.90 1.23 -5.15
C ALA A 17 19.32 2.11 -3.96
N ARG A 18 18.45 2.20 -2.96
CA ARG A 18 18.67 2.95 -1.71
C ARG A 18 18.07 2.20 -0.54
N THR A 19 18.49 2.56 0.68
CA THR A 19 17.93 1.98 1.89
C THR A 19 16.61 2.66 2.21
N ILE A 20 15.56 1.87 2.41
CA ILE A 20 14.26 2.33 2.87
C ILE A 20 14.09 1.90 4.32
N SER A 21 13.78 2.87 5.17
CA SER A 21 13.56 2.69 6.60
C SER A 21 12.10 2.82 7.01
N GLU A 22 11.26 3.46 6.19
CA GLU A 22 9.85 3.65 6.49
C GLU A 22 9.01 3.73 5.21
N VAL A 23 7.81 3.14 5.26
CA VAL A 23 6.78 3.24 4.23
C VAL A 23 5.52 3.82 4.84
N ASP A 24 5.21 5.05 4.44
CA ASP A 24 4.01 5.75 4.85
C ASP A 24 2.98 5.67 3.73
N THR A 25 1.78 5.20 4.05
CA THR A 25 0.68 5.08 3.09
C THR A 25 -0.55 5.82 3.58
N SER A 26 -0.96 6.81 2.79
CA SER A 26 -2.26 7.46 2.91
C SER A 26 -3.25 6.74 1.99
N TRP A 27 -4.38 6.33 2.54
CA TRP A 27 -5.41 5.63 1.81
C TRP A 27 -6.53 6.59 1.43
N PHE A 28 -7.22 6.29 0.32
CA PHE A 28 -8.31 7.14 -0.13
C PHE A 28 -9.46 7.18 0.89
N MET A 29 -9.92 8.39 1.20
CA MET A 29 -11.03 8.66 2.10
C MET A 29 -12.15 9.35 1.33
N TYR A 30 -13.38 8.85 1.46
CA TYR A 30 -14.55 9.44 0.81
C TYR A 30 -15.52 9.98 1.86
N LYS A 31 -15.72 11.31 1.89
CA LYS A 31 -16.63 12.00 2.82
C LYS A 31 -16.45 11.59 4.30
N GLY A 32 -15.20 11.40 4.74
CA GLY A 32 -14.88 10.98 6.11
C GLY A 32 -15.06 9.48 6.38
N SER A 33 -15.45 8.67 5.39
CA SER A 33 -15.46 7.22 5.52
C SER A 33 -14.06 6.66 5.31
N GLU A 34 -13.56 5.98 6.34
CA GLU A 34 -12.30 5.23 6.31
C GLU A 34 -12.56 3.72 6.24
N ALA A 35 -11.59 3.01 5.67
CA ALA A 35 -11.49 1.56 5.71
C ALA A 35 -10.17 1.18 6.38
N TYR A 36 -10.05 -0.07 6.81
CA TYR A 36 -8.74 -0.68 6.97
C TYR A 36 -8.40 -1.48 5.72
N TYR A 37 -7.13 -1.37 5.32
CA TYR A 37 -6.64 -1.90 4.06
C TYR A 37 -5.73 -3.09 4.33
N LYS A 38 -5.90 -4.15 3.54
CA LYS A 38 -5.06 -5.35 3.51
C LYS A 38 -4.18 -5.25 2.28
N TYR A 39 -2.88 -5.23 2.48
CA TYR A 39 -1.94 -4.92 1.40
C TYR A 39 -0.64 -5.69 1.55
N LYS A 40 0.21 -5.58 0.55
CA LYS A 40 1.59 -6.06 0.55
C LYS A 40 2.51 -4.93 0.11
N ILE A 41 3.67 -4.83 0.74
CA ILE A 41 4.76 -3.97 0.29
C ILE A 41 5.70 -4.87 -0.50
N GLU A 42 5.79 -4.66 -1.80
CA GLU A 42 6.67 -5.42 -2.69
C GLU A 42 7.86 -4.55 -3.07
N TYR A 43 9.07 -5.06 -2.95
CA TYR A 43 10.29 -4.29 -3.23
C TYR A 43 11.32 -5.10 -4.02
N SER A 44 12.10 -4.40 -4.84
CA SER A 44 13.07 -5.01 -5.75
C SER A 44 14.22 -4.05 -6.09
N THR A 45 15.40 -4.60 -6.37
CA THR A 45 16.55 -3.86 -6.92
C THR A 45 16.66 -3.99 -8.44
N ASP A 46 16.08 -5.04 -9.04
CA ASP A 46 16.19 -5.40 -10.45
C ASP A 46 14.90 -5.19 -11.26
N GLY A 47 13.76 -4.95 -10.59
CA GLY A 47 12.46 -4.73 -11.20
C GLY A 47 11.78 -6.02 -11.73
N THR A 48 12.37 -7.19 -11.49
CA THR A 48 11.88 -8.50 -11.95
C THR A 48 11.57 -9.41 -10.76
N ASN A 49 12.49 -9.51 -9.80
CA ASN A 49 12.34 -10.32 -8.60
C ASN A 49 11.94 -9.43 -7.43
N TYR A 50 10.80 -9.72 -6.81
CA TYR A 50 10.25 -8.93 -5.71
C TYR A 50 10.22 -9.73 -4.41
N SER A 51 10.76 -9.12 -3.35
CA SER A 51 10.51 -9.54 -1.98
C SER A 51 9.24 -8.88 -1.46
N THR A 52 8.59 -9.48 -0.47
CA THR A 52 7.27 -9.04 0.03
C THR A 52 7.26 -8.92 1.55
N ILE A 53 6.68 -7.81 2.04
CA ILE A 53 6.21 -7.67 3.41
C ILE A 53 4.68 -7.81 3.40
N ASP A 54 4.17 -8.78 4.15
CA ASP A 54 2.74 -9.09 4.19
C ASP A 54 2.02 -8.26 5.27
N ARG A 55 1.03 -7.47 4.85
CA ARG A 55 0.15 -6.65 5.71
C ARG A 55 -1.31 -7.03 5.53
N THR A 56 -1.61 -8.25 5.09
CA THR A 56 -2.98 -8.73 4.88
C THR A 56 -3.77 -8.99 6.17
N SER A 57 -3.09 -9.04 7.32
CA SER A 57 -3.69 -9.08 8.65
C SER A 57 -3.99 -7.70 9.24
N ASN A 58 -3.68 -6.60 8.53
CA ASN A 58 -3.90 -5.25 9.02
C ASN A 58 -5.38 -4.97 9.31
N THR A 59 -5.64 -4.35 10.48
CA THR A 59 -6.96 -3.86 10.90
C THR A 59 -6.93 -2.39 11.31
N THR A 60 -5.81 -1.69 11.12
CA THR A 60 -5.69 -0.25 11.40
C THR A 60 -6.42 0.54 10.32
N TYR A 61 -7.29 1.44 10.75
CA TYR A 61 -8.03 2.35 9.88
C TYR A 61 -7.15 3.52 9.44
N GLY A 62 -7.40 4.00 8.22
CA GLY A 62 -6.73 5.17 7.70
C GLY A 62 -5.24 4.94 7.53
N PHE A 63 -4.45 6.00 7.75
CA PHE A 63 -3.01 6.05 7.50
C PHE A 63 -2.24 4.88 8.15
N THR A 64 -1.27 4.34 7.42
CA THR A 64 -0.36 3.29 7.91
C THR A 64 1.08 3.73 7.75
N SER A 65 1.88 3.56 8.81
CA SER A 65 3.33 3.74 8.80
C SER A 65 4.00 2.42 9.15
N ASP A 66 4.81 1.92 8.21
CA ASP A 66 5.49 0.64 8.32
C ASP A 66 7.00 0.88 8.47
N LYS A 67 7.53 0.62 9.66
CA LYS A 67 8.98 0.61 9.91
C LYS A 67 9.59 -0.61 9.22
N VAL A 68 10.56 -0.37 8.35
CA VAL A 68 11.17 -1.39 7.50
C VAL A 68 12.69 -1.21 7.46
N ASN A 69 13.39 -2.18 6.88
CA ASN A 69 14.81 -2.03 6.55
C ASN A 69 15.13 -2.92 5.35
N PHE A 70 15.14 -2.33 4.15
CA PHE A 70 15.50 -3.03 2.92
C PHE A 70 16.17 -2.09 1.91
N GLN A 71 16.96 -2.65 1.00
CA GLN A 71 17.41 -1.95 -0.20
C GLN A 71 16.42 -2.16 -1.34
N ALA A 72 16.05 -1.07 -2.02
CA ALA A 72 15.18 -1.14 -3.18
C ALA A 72 15.45 -0.03 -4.20
N ARG A 73 15.26 -0.38 -5.47
CA ARG A 73 15.10 0.57 -6.58
C ARG A 73 13.63 0.75 -6.96
N TYR A 74 12.81 -0.28 -6.72
CA TYR A 74 11.39 -0.31 -7.02
C TYR A 74 10.63 -0.72 -5.77
N VAL A 75 9.58 0.02 -5.42
CA VAL A 75 8.63 -0.35 -4.36
C VAL A 75 7.21 -0.23 -4.91
N ARG A 76 6.37 -1.22 -4.60
CA ARG A 76 4.95 -1.27 -4.97
C ARG A 76 4.10 -1.52 -3.74
N ILE A 77 2.99 -0.80 -3.64
CA ILE A 77 1.93 -1.13 -2.68
C ILE A 77 0.86 -1.91 -3.43
N ASN A 78 0.73 -3.19 -3.10
CA ASN A 78 -0.27 -4.08 -3.68
C ASN A 78 -1.47 -4.15 -2.73
N LEU A 79 -2.53 -3.41 -3.07
CA LEU A 79 -3.79 -3.46 -2.33
C LEU A 79 -4.51 -4.79 -2.63
N VAL A 80 -4.67 -5.63 -1.61
CA VAL A 80 -5.30 -6.95 -1.69
C VAL A 80 -6.79 -6.88 -1.39
N ASN A 81 -7.17 -6.15 -0.33
CA ASN A 81 -8.56 -5.98 0.07
C ASN A 81 -8.74 -4.72 0.92
N ALA A 82 -9.97 -4.24 1.06
CA ALA A 82 -10.33 -3.21 2.02
C ALA A 82 -11.64 -3.59 2.70
N VAL A 83 -11.72 -3.35 4.00
CA VAL A 83 -12.96 -3.58 4.76
C VAL A 83 -13.48 -2.24 5.24
N LEU A 84 -14.69 -1.92 4.79
CA LEU A 84 -15.35 -0.65 5.05
C LEU A 84 -16.32 -0.82 6.23
N PHE A 85 -16.20 0.04 7.25
CA PHE A 85 -16.99 -0.07 8.47
C PHE A 85 -18.43 0.44 8.34
N ASN A 86 -18.66 1.48 7.52
CA ASN A 86 -19.97 2.15 7.39
C ASN A 86 -20.45 2.25 5.93
N ASN A 87 -20.11 1.25 5.10
CA ASN A 87 -20.41 1.28 3.67
C ASN A 87 -20.85 -0.10 3.16
N PRO A 88 -22.06 -0.58 3.52
CA PRO A 88 -22.56 -1.89 3.09
C PRO A 88 -22.69 -2.01 1.56
N ASN A 89 -22.86 -0.89 0.87
CA ASN A 89 -23.12 -0.82 -0.57
C ASN A 89 -21.92 -0.35 -1.42
N ASN A 90 -20.72 -0.24 -0.82
CA ASN A 90 -19.46 0.08 -1.49
C ASN A 90 -19.51 1.31 -2.43
N TRP A 91 -19.91 2.48 -1.90
CA TRP A 91 -20.07 3.74 -2.65
C TRP A 91 -18.79 4.40 -3.20
N TYR A 92 -17.62 3.83 -2.93
CA TYR A 92 -16.37 4.27 -3.52
C TYR A 92 -15.47 3.07 -3.79
N THR A 93 -14.52 3.22 -4.70
CA THR A 93 -13.50 2.18 -4.94
C THR A 93 -12.34 2.41 -3.98
N PRO A 94 -12.06 1.49 -3.04
CA PRO A 94 -10.89 1.60 -2.18
C PRO A 94 -9.61 1.65 -3.02
N THR A 95 -8.73 2.62 -2.73
CA THR A 95 -7.47 2.81 -3.45
C THR A 95 -6.43 3.47 -2.54
N VAL A 96 -5.17 3.42 -2.97
CA VAL A 96 -4.08 4.22 -2.42
C VAL A 96 -4.28 5.69 -2.82
N HIS A 97 -4.03 6.63 -1.90
CA HIS A 97 -4.04 8.06 -2.18
C HIS A 97 -2.62 8.61 -2.33
N GLU A 98 -1.72 8.33 -1.38
CA GLU A 98 -0.31 8.72 -1.43
C GLU A 98 0.55 7.64 -0.78
N VAL A 99 1.77 7.48 -1.29
CA VAL A 99 2.83 6.68 -0.65
C VAL A 99 4.08 7.54 -0.52
N ARG A 100 4.69 7.53 0.67
CA ARG A 100 5.96 8.17 0.94
C ARG A 100 6.94 7.13 1.46
N LEU A 101 8.16 7.17 0.92
CA LEU A 101 9.24 6.26 1.26
C LEU A 101 10.37 7.07 1.88
N LEU A 102 10.76 6.74 3.11
CA LEU A 102 11.82 7.42 3.84
C LEU A 102 13.04 6.50 3.95
N GLY A 103 14.23 7.10 3.98
CA GLY A 103 15.50 6.39 4.10
C GLY A 103 16.64 7.10 3.37
N ASN A 104 17.81 6.46 3.34
CA ASN A 104 19.06 7.01 2.84
C ASN A 104 19.62 6.20 1.66
#